data_AF-A0A9E7D1X3-F1
#
_entry.id   AF-A0A9E7D1X3-F1
#
_cell.length_a   1.000
_cell.length_b   1.000
_cell.length_c   1.000
_cell.angle_alpha   90.00
_cell.angle_beta   90.00
_cell.angle_gamma   90.00
#
_symmetry.space_group_name_H-M   'P 1'
#
loop_
_entity.id
_entity.type
_entity.pdbx_description
1 polymer ?
#
loop_
_entity_poly.entity_id
_entity_poly.type
_entity_poly.pdbx_seq_one_letter_code
_entity_poly.pdbx_strand_id
1 'polypeptide(L)'
;MTRKLKTILGILTIVIIAVSGYIIFGLYQMDQEDRYGNLVYFNQKVKDGDIIFHCKYSGELGQTTDFNEYGIIKKYWGNVYVWDNKNTIKQDLYDWAEKGNGERVKVFRKKDSDFDIHKMELKNGMYNYLMNSDKMEFVTESY
;
A
#
# COMPACT_ATOMS: atom_id res chain seq x y z
N MET A 1 42.11 -35.81 -0.56
CA MET A 1 40.67 -35.62 -0.28
C MET A 1 39.85 -36.55 -1.17
N THR A 2 39.03 -37.44 -0.62
CA THR A 2 38.30 -38.45 -1.41
C THR A 2 37.15 -37.84 -2.21
N ARG A 3 36.79 -38.43 -3.36
CA ARG A 3 35.67 -37.96 -4.21
C ARG A 3 34.36 -37.80 -3.41
N LYS A 4 34.06 -38.76 -2.52
CA LYS A 4 32.90 -38.71 -1.62
C LYS A 4 32.91 -37.49 -0.70
N LEU A 5 34.07 -37.16 -0.12
CA LEU A 5 34.21 -36.01 0.77
C LEU A 5 33.98 -34.68 0.03
N LYS A 6 34.45 -34.56 -1.22
CA LYS A 6 34.20 -33.36 -2.06
C LYS A 6 32.72 -33.18 -2.34
N THR A 7 32.00 -34.26 -2.66
CA THR A 7 30.55 -34.20 -2.92
C THR A 7 29.77 -33.79 -1.67
N ILE A 8 30.11 -34.35 -0.51
CA ILE A 8 29.46 -34.00 0.76
C ILE A 8 29.68 -32.52 1.09
N LEU A 9 30.91 -32.02 0.98
CA LEU A 9 31.19 -30.60 1.22
C LEU A 9 30.45 -29.69 0.24
N GLY A 10 30.38 -30.05 -1.05
CA GLY A 10 29.63 -29.29 -2.04
C GLY A 10 28.13 -29.17 -1.70
N ILE A 11 27.51 -30.27 -1.29
CA ILE A 11 26.10 -30.27 -0.86
C ILE A 11 25.91 -29.40 0.38
N LEU A 12 26.80 -29.54 1.37
CA LEU A 12 26.73 -28.77 2.62
C LEU A 12 26.85 -27.26 2.36
N THR A 13 27.73 -26.85 1.46
CA THR A 13 27.85 -25.44 1.05
C THR A 13 26.58 -24.92 0.38
N ILE A 14 25.97 -25.69 -0.51
CA ILE A 14 24.70 -25.30 -1.17
C ILE A 14 23.59 -25.15 -0.14
N VAL A 15 23.49 -26.08 0.82
CA VAL A 15 22.50 -26.01 1.90
C VAL A 15 22.71 -24.75 2.75
N ILE A 16 23.95 -24.43 3.11
CA ILE A 16 24.27 -23.22 3.88
C ILE A 16 23.84 -21.97 3.11
N ILE A 17 24.18 -21.87 1.82
CA ILE A 17 23.79 -20.73 0.98
C ILE A 17 22.27 -20.59 0.90
N ALA A 18 21.56 -21.69 0.70
CA ALA A 18 20.10 -21.69 0.63
C ALA A 18 19.46 -21.21 1.94
N VAL A 19 19.95 -21.71 3.09
CA VAL A 19 19.47 -21.29 4.42
C VAL A 19 19.78 -19.81 4.67
N SER A 20 21.00 -19.36 4.40
CA SER A 20 21.37 -17.95 4.55
C SER A 20 20.52 -17.04 3.65
N GLY A 21 20.28 -17.44 2.40
CA GLY A 21 19.42 -16.70 1.48
C GLY A 21 17.98 -16.59 1.98
N TYR A 22 17.42 -17.67 2.54
CA TYR A 22 16.08 -17.64 3.13
C TYR A 22 15.99 -16.70 4.33
N ILE A 23 16.99 -16.69 5.21
CA ILE A 23 17.04 -15.78 6.37
C ILE A 23 17.11 -14.33 5.92
N ILE A 24 17.99 -14.01 4.97
CA ILE A 24 18.13 -12.63 4.44
C ILE A 24 16.82 -12.18 3.79
N PHE A 25 16.16 -13.05 3.02
CA PHE A 25 14.87 -12.75 2.42
C PHE A 25 13.79 -12.46 3.49
N GLY A 26 13.73 -13.28 4.54
CA GLY A 26 12.83 -13.03 5.67
C GLY A 26 13.07 -11.68 6.34
N LEU A 27 14.34 -11.34 6.63
CA LEU A 27 14.70 -10.05 7.21
C LEU A 27 14.36 -8.86 6.30
N TYR A 28 14.53 -9.02 4.99
CA TYR A 28 14.13 -8.00 4.01
C TYR A 28 12.62 -7.74 4.04
N GLN A 29 11.80 -8.80 4.11
CA GLN A 29 10.34 -8.65 4.21
C GLN A 29 9.92 -7.97 5.52
N MET A 30 10.58 -8.31 6.64
CA MET A 30 10.33 -7.66 7.93
C MET A 30 10.67 -6.17 7.89
N ASP A 31 11.80 -5.77 7.30
CA ASP A 31 12.17 -4.35 7.14
C ASP A 31 11.16 -3.57 6.28
N GLN A 32 10.57 -4.20 5.26
CA GLN A 32 9.51 -3.56 4.46
C GLN A 32 8.21 -3.38 5.26
N GLU A 33 7.80 -4.40 6.01
CA GLU A 33 6.62 -4.33 6.88
C GLU A 33 6.79 -3.32 8.02
N ASP A 34 7.98 -3.24 8.62
CA ASP A 34 8.30 -2.25 9.67
C ASP A 34 8.26 -0.81 9.12
N ARG A 35 8.66 -0.61 7.86
CA ARG A 35 8.69 0.73 7.23
C ARG A 35 7.35 1.20 6.72
N TYR A 36 6.58 0.32 6.08
CA TYR A 36 5.39 0.70 5.32
C TYR A 36 4.10 0.05 5.86
N GLY A 37 4.21 -0.73 6.93
CA GLY A 37 3.08 -1.40 7.57
C GLY A 37 2.24 -2.19 6.58
N ASN A 38 0.93 -1.91 6.59
CA ASN A 38 -0.02 -2.62 5.75
C ASN A 38 0.03 -2.22 4.27
N LEU A 39 0.72 -1.12 3.91
CA LEU A 39 0.82 -0.66 2.52
C LEU A 39 1.51 -1.70 1.63
N VAL A 40 2.45 -2.49 2.17
CA VAL A 40 3.15 -3.56 1.44
C VAL A 40 2.17 -4.55 0.79
N TYR A 41 1.04 -4.79 1.45
CA TYR A 41 0.03 -5.75 0.98
C TYR A 41 -1.00 -5.14 0.02
N PHE A 42 -0.96 -3.83 -0.23
CA PHE A 42 -1.95 -3.17 -1.08
C PHE A 42 -1.89 -3.71 -2.50
N ASN A 43 -0.70 -4.00 -3.03
CA ASN A 43 -0.54 -4.60 -4.34
C ASN A 43 -1.33 -5.90 -4.53
N GLN A 44 -1.63 -6.65 -3.47
CA GLN A 44 -2.42 -7.88 -3.56
C GLN A 44 -3.94 -7.60 -3.53
N LYS A 45 -4.38 -6.55 -2.84
CA LYS A 45 -5.80 -6.28 -2.54
C LYS A 45 -6.44 -5.27 -3.50
N VAL A 46 -5.68 -4.27 -3.94
CA VAL A 46 -6.17 -3.16 -4.75
C VAL A 46 -6.18 -3.48 -6.24
N LYS A 47 -7.02 -2.75 -6.98
CA LYS A 47 -7.19 -2.81 -8.43
C LYS A 47 -7.13 -1.42 -9.05
N ASP A 48 -6.91 -1.39 -10.36
CA ASP A 48 -6.96 -0.15 -11.14
C ASP A 48 -8.33 0.52 -11.00
N GLY A 49 -8.33 1.82 -10.72
CA GLY A 49 -9.54 2.62 -10.52
C GLY A 49 -10.12 2.56 -9.11
N ASP A 50 -9.52 1.79 -8.19
CA ASP A 50 -9.85 1.91 -6.77
C ASP A 50 -9.49 3.31 -6.27
N ILE A 51 -10.29 3.85 -5.35
CA ILE A 51 -10.13 5.18 -4.78
C ILE A 51 -9.40 5.06 -3.47
N ILE A 52 -8.29 5.76 -3.33
CA ILE A 52 -7.53 5.84 -2.08
C ILE A 52 -7.78 7.18 -1.43
N PHE A 53 -8.18 7.18 -0.17
CA PHE A 53 -8.33 8.37 0.64
C PHE A 53 -7.16 8.50 1.60
N HIS A 54 -6.72 9.73 1.83
CA HIS A 54 -5.60 10.06 2.68
C HIS A 54 -5.97 11.18 3.65
N CYS A 55 -5.47 11.07 4.87
CA CYS A 55 -5.62 12.07 5.92
C CYS A 55 -4.45 13.06 5.93
N LYS A 56 -4.65 14.27 5.39
CA LYS A 56 -3.59 15.30 5.31
C LYS A 56 -3.44 16.18 6.57
N TYR A 57 -4.18 15.95 7.65
CA TYR A 57 -4.14 16.90 8.78
C TYR A 57 -3.10 16.58 9.87
N SER A 58 -2.27 17.59 10.16
CA SER A 58 -1.17 17.64 11.13
C SER A 58 -1.65 17.90 12.58
N GLY A 59 -2.65 17.14 13.04
CA GLY A 59 -3.05 17.12 14.45
C GLY A 59 -2.13 16.23 15.31
N GLU A 60 -2.51 15.97 16.56
CA GLU A 60 -1.79 15.00 17.40
C GLU A 60 -1.68 13.64 16.70
N LEU A 61 -0.45 13.07 16.73
CA LEU A 61 -0.15 11.74 16.21
C LEU A 61 -1.16 10.72 16.73
N GLY A 62 -1.82 10.01 15.83
CA GLY A 62 -2.68 8.87 16.15
C GLY A 62 -4.17 9.16 16.28
N GLN A 63 -4.63 10.41 16.28
CA GLN A 63 -6.05 10.74 16.52
C GLN A 63 -6.86 11.11 15.28
N THR A 64 -6.25 11.41 14.14
CA THR A 64 -6.99 11.95 12.99
C THR A 64 -7.59 10.83 12.14
N THR A 65 -8.87 11.00 11.80
CA THR A 65 -9.62 10.16 10.83
C THR A 65 -10.09 10.99 9.65
N ASP A 66 -9.51 12.17 9.46
CA ASP A 66 -10.06 13.22 8.60
C ASP A 66 -9.50 13.06 7.18
N PHE A 67 -10.20 12.25 6.38
CA PHE A 67 -9.80 11.96 5.02
C PHE A 67 -10.20 13.12 4.12
N ASN A 68 -9.26 14.00 3.81
CA ASN A 68 -9.50 15.24 3.06
C ASN A 68 -8.85 15.23 1.68
N GLU A 69 -8.02 14.24 1.38
CA GLU A 69 -7.46 14.01 0.05
C GLU A 69 -7.88 12.65 -0.48
N TYR A 70 -7.96 12.56 -1.81
CA TYR A 70 -8.14 11.30 -2.51
C TYR A 70 -7.19 11.22 -3.70
N GLY A 71 -6.96 9.99 -4.13
CA GLY A 71 -6.31 9.66 -5.38
C GLY A 71 -6.94 8.42 -6.02
N ILE A 72 -6.49 8.12 -7.23
CA ILE A 72 -6.95 6.96 -8.01
C ILE A 72 -5.80 5.98 -8.17
N ILE A 73 -6.03 4.74 -7.77
CA ILE A 73 -5.05 3.67 -7.86
C ILE A 73 -4.86 3.24 -9.31
N LYS A 74 -3.60 3.07 -9.70
CA LYS A 74 -3.17 2.46 -10.95
C LYS A 74 -2.03 1.48 -10.69
N LYS A 75 -2.21 0.23 -11.10
CA LYS A 75 -1.20 -0.82 -11.03
C LYS A 75 -0.45 -0.89 -12.33
N TYR A 76 0.84 -1.13 -12.22
CA TYR A 76 1.69 -1.35 -13.37
C TYR A 76 2.86 -2.23 -12.97
N TRP A 77 2.98 -3.41 -13.59
CA TRP A 77 4.09 -4.34 -13.39
C TRP A 77 4.33 -4.71 -11.92
N GLY A 78 3.24 -4.94 -11.17
CA GLY A 78 3.31 -5.31 -9.76
C GLY A 78 3.60 -4.15 -8.80
N ASN A 79 3.70 -2.91 -9.30
CA ASN A 79 3.76 -1.72 -8.45
C ASN A 79 2.40 -1.03 -8.38
N VAL A 80 2.15 -0.34 -7.27
CA VAL A 80 0.93 0.44 -7.06
C VAL A 80 1.30 1.91 -7.13
N TYR A 81 0.58 2.64 -7.98
CA TYR A 81 0.74 4.08 -8.12
C TYR A 81 -0.58 4.77 -7.81
N VAL A 82 -0.47 6.03 -7.42
CA VAL A 82 -1.61 6.89 -7.14
C VAL A 82 -1.56 8.11 -8.05
N TRP A 83 -2.65 8.34 -8.77
CA TRP A 83 -2.92 9.62 -9.41
C TRP A 83 -3.58 10.54 -8.41
N ASP A 84 -3.11 11.79 -8.32
CA ASP A 84 -3.77 12.79 -7.49
C ASP A 84 -5.22 13.07 -7.93
N ASN A 85 -5.97 13.79 -7.09
CA ASN A 85 -7.37 14.16 -7.35
C ASN A 85 -7.60 14.94 -8.65
N LYS A 86 -6.56 15.55 -9.22
CA LYS A 86 -6.59 16.28 -10.50
C LYS A 86 -6.08 15.44 -11.67
N ASN A 87 -5.69 14.19 -11.41
CA ASN A 87 -5.06 13.28 -12.35
C ASN A 87 -3.83 13.88 -13.05
N THR A 88 -3.11 14.76 -12.35
CA THR A 88 -1.96 15.52 -12.87
C THR A 88 -0.63 14.86 -12.59
N ILE A 89 -0.48 14.25 -11.41
CA ILE A 89 0.78 13.65 -10.97
C ILE A 89 0.54 12.20 -10.57
N LYS A 90 1.31 11.30 -11.20
CA LYS A 90 1.40 9.89 -10.83
C LYS A 90 2.58 9.69 -9.87
N GLN A 91 2.32 9.12 -8.71
CA GLN A 91 3.33 8.87 -7.68
C GLN A 91 3.31 7.41 -7.26
N ASP A 92 4.42 6.92 -6.72
CA ASP A 92 4.44 5.63 -6.03
C ASP A 92 3.51 5.68 -4.80
N LEU A 93 2.88 4.55 -4.45
CA LEU A 93 1.96 4.46 -3.32
C LEU A 93 2.62 4.90 -2.00
N TYR A 94 3.86 4.47 -1.76
CA TYR A 94 4.57 4.78 -0.51
C TYR A 94 4.85 6.28 -0.43
N ASP A 95 5.44 6.85 -1.49
CA ASP A 95 5.71 8.29 -1.58
C ASP A 95 4.45 9.14 -1.46
N TRP A 96 3.32 8.66 -1.97
CA TRP A 96 2.06 9.38 -1.89
C TRP A 96 1.45 9.33 -0.48
N ALA A 97 1.52 8.18 0.19
CA ALA A 97 1.01 7.98 1.55
C ALA A 97 1.85 8.71 2.61
N GLU A 98 3.17 8.86 2.38
CA GLU A 98 4.08 9.58 3.29
C GLU A 98 3.88 11.11 3.27
N LYS A 99 3.22 11.68 2.27
CA LYS A 99 3.04 13.14 2.13
C LYS A 99 2.08 13.77 3.15
N GLY A 100 1.59 13.02 4.13
CA GLY A 100 0.71 13.50 5.21
C GLY A 100 1.12 13.02 6.60
N ASN A 101 0.20 13.12 7.55
CA ASN A 101 0.48 12.92 8.97
C ASN A 101 0.28 11.45 9.38
N GLY A 102 1.11 10.55 8.81
CA GLY A 102 1.27 9.18 9.29
C GLY A 102 0.53 8.08 8.53
N GLU A 103 0.74 7.98 7.22
CA GLU A 103 0.41 6.78 6.38
C GLU A 103 -1.05 6.29 6.40
N ARG A 104 -1.95 6.99 7.09
CA ARG A 104 -3.35 6.60 7.21
C ARG A 104 -4.07 6.78 5.90
N VAL A 105 -4.30 5.65 5.26
CA VAL A 105 -5.01 5.58 4.00
C VAL A 105 -6.10 4.53 4.07
N LYS A 106 -7.20 4.80 3.36
CA LYS A 106 -8.28 3.84 3.17
C LYS A 106 -8.60 3.71 1.70
N VAL A 107 -8.71 2.48 1.23
CA VAL A 107 -9.00 2.18 -0.17
C VAL A 107 -10.42 1.66 -0.27
N PHE A 108 -11.14 2.22 -1.24
CA PHE A 108 -12.50 1.87 -1.55
C PHE A 108 -12.65 1.57 -3.04
N ARG A 109 -13.52 0.64 -3.38
CA ARG A 109 -13.87 0.33 -4.76
C ARG A 109 -15.29 0.80 -5.04
N LYS A 110 -15.50 1.44 -6.19
CA LYS A 110 -16.84 1.85 -6.63
C LYS A 110 -17.73 0.62 -6.86
N LYS A 111 -18.95 0.65 -6.33
CA LYS A 111 -19.99 -0.34 -6.62
C LYS A 111 -20.85 0.08 -7.80
N ASP A 112 -21.14 1.38 -7.86
CA ASP A 112 -21.93 2.00 -8.91
C ASP A 112 -21.03 2.50 -10.04
N SER A 113 -21.36 2.15 -11.29
CA SER A 113 -20.66 2.64 -12.48
C SER A 113 -20.79 4.14 -12.67
N ASP A 114 -21.88 4.72 -12.17
CA ASP A 114 -22.21 6.14 -12.32
C ASP A 114 -21.57 7.00 -11.23
N PHE A 115 -20.99 6.36 -10.21
CA PHE A 115 -20.24 7.06 -9.18
C PHE A 115 -18.93 7.64 -9.73
N ASP A 116 -18.86 8.96 -9.71
CA ASP A 116 -17.69 9.73 -10.10
C ASP A 116 -17.16 10.55 -8.92
N ILE A 117 -16.03 10.13 -8.37
CA ILE A 117 -15.36 10.79 -7.24
C ILE A 117 -14.94 12.22 -7.58
N HIS A 118 -14.68 12.54 -8.86
CA HIS A 118 -14.30 13.88 -9.28
C HIS A 118 -15.44 14.90 -9.17
N LYS A 119 -16.70 14.43 -9.08
CA LYS A 119 -17.89 15.28 -8.87
C LYS A 119 -18.24 15.45 -7.39
N MET A 120 -17.52 14.79 -6.49
CA MET A 120 -17.81 14.82 -5.06
C MET A 120 -17.10 16.00 -4.40
N GLU A 121 -17.82 16.74 -3.57
CA GLU A 121 -17.27 17.84 -2.79
C GLU A 121 -16.92 17.39 -1.37
N LEU A 122 -15.98 18.09 -0.74
CA LEU A 122 -15.70 17.93 0.68
C LEU A 122 -16.92 18.39 1.50
N LYS A 123 -17.34 17.59 2.49
CA LYS A 123 -18.30 18.04 3.52
C LYS A 123 -17.54 18.28 4.80
N ASN A 124 -17.64 19.50 5.34
CA ASN A 124 -16.83 19.94 6.50
C ASN A 124 -15.33 19.70 6.30
N GLY A 125 -14.83 19.91 5.06
CA GLY A 125 -13.42 19.69 4.73
C GLY A 125 -13.00 18.22 4.59
N MET A 126 -13.93 17.26 4.58
CA MET A 126 -13.63 15.82 4.57
C MET A 126 -14.49 15.02 3.57
N TYR A 127 -13.98 13.85 3.18
CA TYR A 127 -14.64 12.82 2.38
C TYR A 127 -15.21 11.67 3.21
N ASN A 128 -15.11 11.68 4.54
CA ASN A 128 -15.56 10.60 5.43
C ASN A 128 -17.01 10.17 5.18
N TYR A 129 -17.89 11.10 4.79
CA TYR A 129 -19.28 10.79 4.47
C TYR A 129 -19.42 9.80 3.30
N LEU A 130 -18.45 9.74 2.39
CA LEU A 130 -18.41 8.79 1.28
C LEU A 130 -18.05 7.38 1.75
N MET A 131 -17.25 7.25 2.81
CA MET A 131 -16.82 5.96 3.35
C MET A 131 -17.97 5.18 3.98
N ASN A 132 -18.96 5.90 4.50
CA ASN A 132 -20.19 5.35 5.05
C ASN A 132 -21.33 5.31 4.01
N SER A 133 -21.05 5.63 2.74
CA SER A 133 -22.05 5.57 1.68
C SER A 133 -22.16 4.17 1.09
N ASP A 134 -23.31 3.87 0.50
CA ASP A 134 -23.58 2.64 -0.24
C ASP A 134 -22.91 2.60 -1.62
N LYS A 135 -22.30 3.71 -2.05
CA LYS A 135 -21.70 3.89 -3.38
C LYS A 135 -20.39 3.13 -3.59
N MET A 136 -19.73 2.74 -2.50
CA MET A 136 -18.43 2.07 -2.53
C MET A 136 -18.36 0.89 -1.55
N GLU A 137 -17.40 0.00 -1.79
CA GLU A 137 -16.99 -1.07 -0.87
C GLU A 137 -15.61 -0.77 -0.30
N PHE A 138 -15.41 -1.10 0.98
CA PHE A 138 -14.09 -1.06 1.59
C PHE A 138 -13.20 -2.17 1.04
N VAL A 139 -11.94 -1.85 0.74
CA VAL A 139 -10.95 -2.80 0.20
C VAL A 139 -9.86 -3.11 1.22
N THR A 140 -9.18 -2.07 1.71
CA THR A 140 -8.05 -2.20 2.66
C THR A 140 -7.73 -0.85 3.29
N GLU A 141 -6.97 -0.87 4.38
CA GLU A 141 -6.45 0.34 5.03
C GLU A 141 -5.03 0.13 5.58
N SER A 142 -4.35 1.25 5.81
CA SER A 142 -3.11 1.32 6.59
C SER A 142 -3.29 2.36 7.70
N TYR A 143 -2.62 2.14 8.84
CA TYR A 143 -2.84 2.85 10.10
C TYR A 143 -1.61 3.54 10.65
#